data_AF-A0A671F5T9-F1
#
_entry.id   AF-A0A671F5T9-F1
#
_cell.length_a   1.000
_cell.length_b   1.000
_cell.length_c   1.000
_cell.angle_alpha   90.00
_cell.angle_beta   90.00
_cell.angle_gamma   90.00
#
_symmetry.space_group_name_H-M   'P 1'
#
loop_
_entity.id
_entity.type
_entity.pdbx_description
1 polymer ?
#
loop_
_entity_poly.entity_id
_entity_poly.type
_entity_poly.pdbx_seq_one_letter_code
_entity_poly.pdbx_strand_id
1 'polypeptide(L)'
;MLVAGAAERNKEPIVRVLRQYVDPTQRGVRVLEVASGSGQHTAHFARSFPHAEWQPSDVDQRCLDRNPEWGLRDTAFLEDLGKANGLLLEKMVDMPANNKCLIFRKE
;
A
#
# COMPACT_ATOMS: atom_id res chain seq x y z
N MET A 1 18.21 -8.08 -9.54
CA MET A 1 16.95 -7.47 -9.09
C MET A 1 16.16 -7.07 -10.33
N LEU A 2 15.00 -7.69 -10.57
CA LEU A 2 14.13 -7.33 -11.69
C LEU A 2 13.51 -5.96 -11.39
N VAL A 3 13.74 -4.96 -12.23
CA VAL A 3 13.10 -3.65 -12.11
C VAL A 3 11.78 -3.72 -12.85
N ALA A 4 10.67 -3.60 -12.14
CA ALA A 4 9.36 -3.51 -12.78
C ALA A 4 9.21 -2.09 -13.34
N GLY A 5 9.28 -1.94 -14.67
CA GLY A 5 9.26 -0.63 -15.32
C GLY A 5 8.02 0.22 -14.98
N ALA A 6 6.87 -0.41 -14.76
CA ALA A 6 5.67 0.29 -14.29
C ALA A 6 5.82 0.80 -12.85
N ALA A 7 6.32 -0.05 -11.94
CA ALA A 7 6.57 0.35 -10.56
C ALA A 7 7.55 1.54 -10.49
N GLU A 8 8.60 1.52 -11.31
CA GLU A 8 9.59 2.59 -11.35
C GLU A 8 9.02 3.94 -11.77
N ARG A 9 8.14 3.96 -12.79
CA ARG A 9 7.50 5.19 -13.27
C ARG A 9 6.49 5.77 -12.28
N ASN A 10 5.81 4.91 -11.53
CA ASN A 10 4.66 5.30 -10.71
C ASN A 10 5.03 5.65 -9.27
N LYS A 11 6.21 5.24 -8.78
CA LYS A 11 6.58 5.39 -7.36
C LYS A 11 6.55 6.84 -6.87
N GLU A 12 7.10 7.78 -7.64
CA GLU A 12 7.19 9.19 -7.25
C GLU A 12 5.81 9.89 -7.28
N PRO A 13 4.98 9.73 -8.34
CA PRO A 13 3.59 10.18 -8.31
C PRO A 13 2.79 9.66 -7.10
N ILE A 14 2.96 8.39 -6.72
CA ILE A 14 2.26 7.82 -5.55
C ILE A 14 2.75 8.46 -4.24
N VAL A 15 4.07 8.62 -4.05
CA VAL A 15 4.63 9.31 -2.86
C VAL A 15 4.06 10.71 -2.70
N ARG A 16 3.91 11.46 -3.81
CA ARG A 16 3.34 12.82 -3.76
C ARG A 16 1.92 12.84 -3.23
N VAL A 17 1.09 11.87 -3.59
CA VAL A 17 -0.26 11.76 -3.06
C VAL A 17 -0.23 11.32 -1.60
N LEU A 18 0.58 10.32 -1.24
CA LEU A 18 0.70 9.85 0.16
C LEU A 18 1.12 10.97 1.13
N ARG A 19 2.00 11.88 0.71
CA ARG A 19 2.43 13.05 1.51
C ARG A 19 1.31 14.03 1.83
N GLN A 20 0.17 13.98 1.14
CA GLN A 20 -1.00 14.79 1.46
C GLN A 20 -1.78 14.27 2.67
N TYR A 21 -1.56 13.00 3.05
CA TYR A 21 -2.32 12.31 4.08
C TYR A 21 -1.49 11.82 5.26
N VAL A 22 -0.19 11.60 5.04
CA VAL A 22 0.74 11.14 6.07
C VAL A 22 1.87 12.15 6.19
N ASP A 23 2.00 12.75 7.37
CA ASP A 23 3.18 13.54 7.71
C ASP A 23 4.38 12.58 7.85
N PRO A 24 5.46 12.75 7.07
CA PRO A 24 6.64 11.88 7.15
C PRO A 24 7.30 11.84 8.53
N THR A 25 7.05 12.84 9.38
CA THR A 25 7.56 12.92 10.76
C THR A 25 6.66 12.20 11.77
N GLN A 26 5.42 11.88 11.39
CA GLN A 26 4.46 11.20 12.25
C GLN A 26 4.91 9.75 12.54
N ARG A 27 4.86 9.39 13.82
CA ARG A 27 5.14 8.02 14.30
C ARG A 27 3.87 7.23 14.50
N GLY A 28 3.99 5.91 14.52
CA GLY A 28 2.88 4.99 14.80
C GLY A 28 1.93 4.78 13.61
N VAL A 29 2.28 5.31 12.43
CA VAL A 29 1.59 5.01 11.18
C VAL A 29 1.97 3.59 10.76
N ARG A 30 0.97 2.75 10.50
CA ARG A 30 1.16 1.38 10.00
C ARG A 30 0.54 1.28 8.62
N VAL A 31 1.28 0.72 7.67
CA VAL A 31 0.89 0.61 6.27
C VAL A 31 1.04 -0.83 5.81
N LEU A 32 -0.05 -1.40 5.31
CA LEU A 32 -0.05 -2.68 4.61
C LEU A 32 -0.07 -2.42 3.11
N GLU A 33 0.95 -2.90 2.39
CA GLU A 33 0.95 -2.88 0.93
C GLU A 33 0.43 -4.21 0.40
N VAL A 34 -0.76 -4.17 -0.19
CA VAL A 34 -1.38 -5.35 -0.81
C VAL A 34 -0.86 -5.52 -2.23
N ALA A 35 -0.56 -6.76 -2.63
CA ALA A 35 0.02 -7.10 -3.93
C ALA A 35 1.38 -6.41 -4.19
N SER A 36 2.25 -6.42 -3.16
CA SER A 36 3.53 -5.71 -3.16
C SER A 36 4.52 -6.23 -4.21
N GLY A 37 4.32 -7.44 -4.74
CA GLY A 37 5.19 -8.05 -5.74
C GLY A 37 6.66 -8.01 -5.32
N SER A 38 7.53 -7.43 -6.15
CA SER A 38 8.97 -7.35 -5.88
C SER A 38 9.37 -6.43 -4.71
N GLY A 39 8.42 -5.73 -4.08
CA GLY A 39 8.67 -4.81 -2.97
C GLY A 39 9.35 -3.50 -3.38
N GLN A 40 9.44 -3.20 -4.67
CA GLN A 40 10.09 -1.98 -5.18
C GLN A 40 9.40 -0.69 -4.69
N HIS A 41 8.07 -0.70 -4.61
CA HIS A 41 7.27 0.39 -4.05
C HIS A 41 7.46 0.48 -2.53
N THR A 42 7.29 -0.62 -1.80
CA THR A 42 7.54 -0.69 -0.35
C THR A 42 8.89 -0.09 0.02
N ALA A 43 9.97 -0.50 -0.65
CA ALA A 43 11.32 -0.03 -0.37
C ALA A 43 11.49 1.47 -0.65
N HIS A 44 10.82 2.00 -1.67
CA HIS A 44 10.86 3.42 -1.99
C HIS A 44 10.02 4.26 -1.00
N PHE A 45 8.85 3.76 -0.62
CA PHE A 45 7.95 4.46 0.30
C PHE A 45 8.49 4.46 1.72
N ALA A 46 9.05 3.34 2.20
CA ALA A 46 9.69 3.26 3.52
C ALA A 46 10.83 4.28 3.68
N ARG A 47 11.58 4.58 2.62
CA ARG A 47 12.59 5.65 2.63
C ARG A 47 11.98 7.05 2.70
N SER A 48 10.82 7.25 2.09
CA SER A 48 10.11 8.54 2.07
C SER A 48 9.32 8.81 3.36
N PHE A 49 8.96 7.77 4.10
CA PHE A 49 8.20 7.81 5.34
C PHE A 49 8.92 6.96 6.42
N PRO A 50 10.10 7.40 6.90
CA PRO A 50 11.00 6.58 7.73
C PRO A 50 10.44 6.26 9.12
N HIS A 51 9.35 6.90 9.52
CA HIS A 51 8.69 6.71 10.81
C HIS A 51 7.40 5.88 10.72
N ALA A 52 7.01 5.48 9.51
CA ALA A 52 5.92 4.55 9.27
C ALA A 52 6.44 3.11 9.25
N GLU A 53 5.63 2.18 9.76
CA GLU A 53 5.88 0.75 9.69
C GLU A 53 5.22 0.18 8.43
N TRP A 54 6.02 -0.32 7.50
CA TRP A 54 5.57 -0.86 6.22
C TRP A 54 5.58 -2.39 6.25
N GLN A 55 4.43 -3.00 5.98
CA GLN A 55 4.26 -4.45 5.86
C GLN A 55 3.86 -4.78 4.42
N PRO A 56 4.74 -5.37 3.61
CA PRO A 56 4.36 -5.92 2.31
C PRO A 56 3.65 -7.29 2.47
N SER A 57 2.64 -7.56 1.65
CA SER A 57 1.91 -8.85 1.65
C SER A 57 2.69 -9.99 0.99
N ASP A 58 3.53 -9.68 0.00
CA ASP A 58 4.13 -10.68 -0.91
C ASP A 58 5.62 -10.94 -0.61
N VAL A 59 5.96 -11.13 0.66
CA VAL A 59 7.35 -11.34 1.09
C VAL A 59 7.95 -12.69 0.64
N ASP A 60 7.12 -13.66 0.26
CA ASP A 60 7.57 -14.97 -0.22
C ASP A 60 7.82 -14.94 -1.74
N GLN A 61 8.98 -15.44 -2.15
CA GLN A 61 9.38 -15.56 -3.55
C GLN A 61 8.37 -16.35 -4.40
N ARG A 62 7.60 -17.27 -3.79
CA ARG A 62 6.52 -18.04 -4.45
C ARG A 62 5.31 -17.18 -4.82
N CYS A 63 5.12 -16.05 -4.13
CA CYS A 63 4.05 -15.10 -4.44
C CYS A 63 4.35 -14.27 -5.70
N LEU A 64 5.60 -14.29 -6.19
CA LEU A 64 6.02 -13.57 -7.40
C LEU A 64 5.71 -14.31 -8.70
N ASP A 65 5.35 -15.60 -8.61
CA ASP A 65 4.83 -16.34 -9.75
C ASP A 65 3.48 -15.71 -10.12
N ARG A 66 3.46 -14.95 -11.22
CA ARG A 66 2.33 -14.13 -11.66
C ARG A 66 1.10 -14.98 -11.88
N ASN A 67 0.27 -15.16 -10.85
CA ASN A 67 -1.12 -15.52 -11.05
C ASN A 67 -1.89 -14.22 -11.34
N PRO A 68 -2.37 -14.00 -12.58
CA PRO A 68 -3.13 -12.81 -12.92
C PRO A 68 -4.46 -12.70 -12.16
N GLU A 69 -4.88 -13.78 -11.49
CA GLU A 69 -6.06 -13.77 -10.64
C GLU A 69 -5.81 -13.22 -9.23
N TRP A 70 -4.55 -13.11 -8.80
CA TRP A 70 -4.16 -12.58 -7.50
C TRP A 70 -4.23 -11.05 -7.46
N GLY A 71 -4.62 -10.52 -6.30
CA GLY A 71 -4.87 -9.12 -6.07
C GLY A 71 -6.24 -8.90 -5.42
N LEU A 72 -6.39 -7.78 -4.71
CA LEU A 72 -7.66 -7.40 -4.13
C LEU A 72 -8.60 -6.91 -5.23
N ARG A 73 -9.68 -7.65 -5.49
CA ARG A 73 -10.66 -7.29 -6.53
C ARG A 73 -11.77 -6.36 -6.03
N ASP A 74 -12.06 -6.42 -4.73
CA ASP A 74 -13.13 -5.64 -4.13
C ASP A 74 -12.65 -4.98 -2.84
N THR A 75 -12.67 -3.65 -2.83
CA THR A 75 -12.33 -2.84 -1.66
C THR A 75 -13.40 -2.89 -0.58
N ALA A 76 -14.65 -3.25 -0.92
CA ALA A 76 -15.73 -3.41 0.06
C ALA A 76 -15.40 -4.52 1.07
N PHE A 77 -14.74 -5.59 0.62
CA PHE A 77 -14.24 -6.63 1.51
C PHE A 77 -13.27 -6.09 2.57
N LEU A 78 -12.38 -5.15 2.21
CA LEU A 78 -11.47 -4.53 3.17
C LEU A 78 -12.20 -3.60 4.14
N GLU A 79 -13.26 -2.93 3.70
CA GLU A 79 -14.09 -2.11 4.59
C GLU A 79 -14.79 -2.98 5.64
N ASP A 80 -15.42 -4.07 5.22
CA ASP A 80 -16.10 -5.00 6.12
C ASP A 80 -15.12 -5.70 7.07
N LEU A 81 -13.98 -6.13 6.55
CA LEU A 81 -12.92 -6.73 7.36
C LEU A 81 -12.35 -5.72 8.36
N GLY A 82 -12.17 -4.47 7.95
CA GLY A 82 -11.76 -3.38 8.84
C GLY A 82 -12.74 -3.21 9.99
N LYS A 83 -14.04 -3.07 9.67
CA LYS A 83 -15.11 -2.90 10.68
C LYS A 83 -15.14 -4.07 11.66
N ALA A 84 -15.06 -5.30 11.17
CA ALA A 84 -15.01 -6.50 12.01
C ALA A 84 -13.82 -6.54 12.97
N ASN A 85 -12.75 -5.78 12.68
CA ASN A 85 -11.54 -5.66 13.50
C ASN A 85 -11.42 -4.29 14.22
N GLY A 86 -12.50 -3.52 14.32
CA GLY A 86 -12.50 -2.22 15.01
C GLY A 86 -11.75 -1.11 14.25
N LEU A 87 -11.66 -1.22 12.92
CA LEU A 87 -11.10 -0.22 12.03
C LEU A 87 -12.20 0.36 11.15
N LEU A 88 -12.40 1.67 11.22
CA LEU A 88 -13.34 2.37 10.34
C LEU A 88 -12.61 2.91 9.12
N LEU A 89 -13.15 2.63 7.93
CA LEU A 89 -12.69 3.27 6.70
C LEU A 89 -13.05 4.76 6.75
N GLU A 90 -12.04 5.62 6.83
CA GLU A 90 -12.21 7.07 6.87
C GLU A 90 -12.18 7.68 5.47
N LYS A 91 -11.31 7.16 4.61
CA LYS A 91 -11.11 7.71 3.27
C LYS A 91 -10.62 6.67 2.28
N MET A 92 -11.08 6.79 1.04
CA MET A 92 -10.51 6.11 -0.12
C MET A 92 -9.93 7.15 -1.07
N VAL A 93 -8.71 6.94 -1.54
CA VAL A 93 -7.96 7.85 -2.39
C VAL A 93 -7.51 7.11 -3.65
N ASP A 94 -7.91 7.62 -4.80
CA ASP A 94 -7.41 7.13 -6.09
C ASP A 94 -5.96 7.54 -6.31
N MET A 95 -5.15 6.58 -6.75
CA MET A 95 -3.72 6.77 -7.00
C MET A 95 -3.42 6.53 -8.49
N PRO A 96 -2.32 7.08 -9.02
CA PRO A 96 -1.91 6.85 -10.39
C PRO A 96 -1.78 5.36 -10.75
N ALA A 97 -2.00 5.04 -12.03
CA ALA A 97 -1.83 3.71 -12.61
C ALA A 97 -2.63 2.59 -11.90
N ASN A 98 -3.92 2.87 -11.66
CA ASN A 98 -4.88 1.92 -11.07
C ASN A 98 -4.51 1.45 -9.66
N ASN A 99 -3.78 2.27 -8.91
CA ASN A 99 -3.56 2.03 -7.48
C ASN A 99 -4.67 2.72 -6.66
N LYS A 100 -4.89 2.24 -5.44
CA LYS A 100 -5.79 2.88 -4.47
C LYS A 100 -5.14 2.89 -3.10
N CYS A 101 -5.44 3.91 -2.30
CA CYS A 101 -5.08 3.97 -0.89
C CYS A 101 -6.35 4.07 -0.05
N LEU A 102 -6.46 3.23 0.96
CA LEU A 102 -7.56 3.23 1.92
C LEU A 102 -6.99 3.61 3.28
N ILE A 103 -7.58 4.65 3.90
CA ILE A 103 -7.16 5.16 5.20
C ILE A 103 -8.18 4.68 6.23
N PHE A 104 -7.69 3.92 7.19
CA PHE A 104 -8.49 3.40 8.30
C PHE A 104 -8.12 4.10 9.61
N ARG A 105 -9.12 4.37 10.43
CA ARG A 105 -8.96 4.87 11.79
C ARG A 105 -9.35 3.78 12.78
N LYS A 106 -8.51 3.58 13.79
CA LYS A 106 -8.84 2.70 14.92
C LYS A 106 -9.79 3.45 15.85
N GLU A 107 -10.87 2.78 16.27
CA GLU A 107 -11.75 3.26 17.34
C GLU A 107 -11.09 3.14 18.73
#